data_AF-A0A356NS47-F1
#
_entry.id   AF-A0A356NS47-F1
#
_cell.length_a   1.000
_cell.length_b   1.000
_cell.length_c   1.000
_cell.angle_alpha   90.00
_cell.angle_beta   90.00
_cell.angle_gamma   90.00
#
_symmetry.space_group_name_H-M   'P 1'
#
loop_
_entity.id
_entity.type
_entity.pdbx_description
1 polymer ?
#
loop_
_entity_poly.entity_id
_entity_poly.type
_entity_poly.pdbx_seq_one_letter_code
_entity_poly.pdbx_strand_id
1 'polypeptide(L)' 'LAERIRHIMQASFAGRRIVVFSGGAAKDRSGLLEEIRGLRDGGANGSIIGRNTFQRPRDEALDLLSEIIGIYKSAS' A
#
# COMPACT_ATOMS: atom_id res chain seq x y z
N LEU A 1 -11.79 -2.86 0.53
CA LEU A 1 -10.57 -2.93 -0.31
C LEU A 1 -9.98 -4.35 -0.29
N ALA A 2 -9.69 -4.91 0.90
CA ALA A 2 -9.06 -6.21 1.07
C ALA A 2 -9.68 -7.36 0.25
N GLU A 3 -11.02 -7.50 0.19
CA GLU A 3 -11.64 -8.56 -0.63
C GLU A 3 -11.30 -8.48 -2.11
N ARG A 4 -11.27 -7.26 -2.68
CA ARG A 4 -10.89 -7.06 -4.07
C ARG A 4 -9.43 -7.44 -4.31
N ILE A 5 -8.56 -7.14 -3.35
CA ILE A 5 -7.14 -7.48 -3.42
C ILE A 5 -6.95 -8.98 -3.30
N ARG A 6 -7.67 -9.66 -2.37
CA ARG A 6 -7.70 -11.13 -2.28
C ARG A 6 -8.09 -11.77 -3.61
N HIS A 7 -9.11 -11.23 -4.27
CA HIS A 7 -9.52 -11.72 -5.58
C HIS A 7 -8.42 -11.52 -6.64
N ILE A 8 -7.72 -10.39 -6.65
CA ILE A 8 -6.59 -10.15 -7.56
C ILE A 8 -5.44 -11.11 -7.28
N MET A 9 -5.11 -11.37 -6.02
CA MET A 9 -4.08 -12.35 -5.65
C MET A 9 -4.47 -13.75 -6.11
N GLN A 10 -5.74 -14.13 -5.96
CA GLN A 10 -6.28 -15.40 -6.45
C GLN A 10 -6.19 -15.50 -7.97
N ALA A 11 -6.58 -14.45 -8.71
CA ALA A 11 -6.45 -14.37 -10.16
C ALA A 11 -4.98 -14.35 -10.63
N SER A 12 -4.06 -13.90 -9.77
CA SER A 12 -2.61 -13.88 -10.01
C SER A 12 -1.95 -15.22 -9.70
N PHE A 13 -2.50 -16.28 -10.31
CA PHE A 13 -2.04 -17.67 -10.18
C PHE A 13 -2.05 -18.17 -8.73
N ALA A 14 -3.10 -17.84 -7.97
CA ALA A 14 -3.24 -18.18 -6.56
C ALA A 14 -2.05 -17.68 -5.72
N GLY A 15 -1.64 -16.43 -5.92
CA GLY A 15 -0.54 -15.79 -5.20
C GLY A 15 0.86 -16.19 -5.65
N ARG A 16 1.01 -16.96 -6.73
CA ARG A 16 2.33 -17.37 -7.26
C ARG A 16 3.03 -16.29 -8.08
N ARG A 17 2.35 -15.18 -8.38
CA ARG A 17 2.97 -14.00 -9.00
C ARG A 17 3.05 -12.87 -7.98
N ILE A 18 4.16 -12.14 -8.04
CA ILE A 18 4.32 -10.90 -7.27
C ILE A 18 3.36 -9.85 -7.84
N VAL A 19 2.54 -9.29 -6.97
CA VAL A 19 1.60 -8.22 -7.29
C VAL A 19 1.90 -7.03 -6.39
N VAL A 20 2.26 -5.92 -7.02
CA VAL A 20 2.42 -4.61 -6.37
C VAL A 20 1.39 -3.65 -6.93
N PHE A 21 0.77 -2.86 -6.05
CA PHE A 21 -0.33 -1.98 -6.43
C PHE A 21 0.16 -0.54 -6.57
N SER A 22 -0.07 0.07 -7.73
CA SER A 22 0.09 1.51 -7.86
C SER A 22 -1.09 2.22 -7.21
N GLY A 23 -0.81 3.09 -6.24
CA GLY A 23 -1.83 3.96 -5.66
C GLY A 23 -2.43 4.95 -6.67
N GLY A 24 -3.58 5.51 -6.32
CA GLY A 24 -4.31 6.51 -7.12
C GLY A 24 -3.80 7.95 -7.00
N ALA A 25 -4.67 8.92 -7.25
CA ALA A 25 -4.38 10.35 -7.18
C ALA A 25 -3.88 10.79 -5.78
N ALA A 26 -3.48 12.07 -5.66
CA ALA A 26 -3.10 12.64 -4.37
C ALA A 26 -4.23 12.46 -3.36
N LYS A 27 -3.91 11.84 -2.21
CA LYS A 27 -4.83 11.61 -1.11
C LYS A 27 -4.31 12.32 0.13
N ASP A 28 -5.23 12.65 1.04
CA ASP A 28 -4.81 12.97 2.41
C ASP A 28 -4.10 11.76 3.05
N ARG A 29 -3.35 12.04 4.12
CA ARG A 29 -2.52 11.04 4.81
C ARG A 29 -3.34 9.85 5.30
N SER A 30 -4.49 10.10 5.92
CA SER A 30 -5.39 9.06 6.44
C SER A 30 -5.87 8.10 5.35
N GLY A 31 -6.38 8.63 4.24
CA GLY A 31 -6.91 7.82 3.14
C GLY A 31 -5.83 7.00 2.46
N LEU A 32 -4.60 7.51 2.39
CA LEU A 32 -3.46 6.74 1.91
C LEU A 32 -3.13 5.58 2.87
N LEU A 33 -3.04 5.82 4.18
CA LEU A 33 -2.72 4.78 5.16
C LEU A 33 -3.80 3.70 5.24
N GLU A 34 -5.08 4.07 5.13
CA GLU A 34 -6.19 3.12 5.03
C GLU A 34 -6.11 2.25 3.78
N GLU A 35 -5.72 2.83 2.64
CA GLU A 35 -5.49 2.07 1.42
C GLU A 35 -4.35 1.07 1.61
N ILE A 36 -3.21 1.49 2.16
CA ILE A 36 -2.07 0.62 2.43
C ILE A 36 -2.46 -0.54 3.38
N ARG A 37 -3.22 -0.27 4.44
CA ARG A 37 -3.76 -1.32 5.32
C ARG A 37 -4.66 -2.28 4.56
N GLY A 38 -5.57 -1.77 3.73
CA GLY A 38 -6.45 -2.61 2.93
C GLY A 38 -5.73 -3.44 1.86
N LEU A 39 -4.60 -2.96 1.32
CA LEU A 39 -3.72 -3.73 0.44
C LEU A 39 -3.06 -4.89 1.20
N ARG A 40 -2.45 -4.58 2.36
CA ARG A 40 -1.84 -5.58 3.25
C ARG A 40 -2.84 -6.66 3.66
N ASP A 41 -4.00 -6.24 4.17
CA ASP A 41 -5.05 -7.16 4.65
C ASP A 41 -5.64 -8.01 3.53
N GLY A 42 -5.45 -7.59 2.28
CA GLY A 42 -5.81 -8.33 1.08
C GLY A 42 -4.75 -9.32 0.60
N GLY A 43 -3.57 -9.35 1.20
CA GLY A 43 -2.46 -10.22 0.81
C GLY A 43 -1.58 -9.67 -0.33
N ALA A 44 -1.64 -8.36 -0.63
CA ALA A 44 -0.75 -7.75 -1.62
C ALA A 44 0.72 -7.88 -1.21
N ASN A 45 1.63 -8.00 -2.18
CA ASN A 45 3.07 -8.03 -1.89
C ASN A 45 3.67 -6.64 -1.62
N GLY A 46 2.94 -5.57 -1.96
CA GLY A 46 3.34 -4.20 -1.68
C GLY A 46 2.57 -3.16 -2.49
N SER A 47 3.07 -1.93 -2.44
CA SER A 47 2.55 -0.80 -3.20
C SER A 47 3.68 0.03 -3.82
N ILE A 48 3.32 0.77 -4.87
CA ILE A 48 4.18 1.76 -5.53
C ILE A 48 3.66 3.14 -5.13
N ILE A 49 4.56 3.98 -4.62
CA ILE A 49 4.26 5.34 -4.18
C ILE A 49 5.24 6.33 -4.83
N GLY A 50 4.72 7.46 -5.29
CA GLY A 50 5.50 8.53 -5.93
C GLY A 50 5.04 9.90 -5.45
N ARG A 51 4.07 10.50 -6.16
CA ARG A 51 3.55 11.86 -5.88
C ARG A 51 3.15 12.08 -4.41
N ASN A 52 2.52 11.09 -3.78
CA ASN A 52 2.11 11.15 -2.37
C ASN A 52 3.28 11.23 -1.37
N THR A 53 4.52 11.00 -1.80
CA THR A 53 5.75 11.16 -1.02
C THR A 53 6.50 12.41 -1.45
N PHE A 54 6.83 12.52 -2.75
CA PHE A 54 7.75 13.55 -3.25
C PHE A 54 7.17 14.97 -3.29
N GLN A 55 5.85 15.13 -3.17
CA GLN A 55 5.21 16.45 -3.10
C GLN A 55 5.00 16.96 -1.67
N ARG A 56 5.40 16.19 -0.66
CA ARG A 56 5.35 16.59 0.75
C ARG A 56 6.68 17.21 1.20
N PRO A 57 6.67 18.05 2.25
CA PRO A 57 7.89 18.40 2.98
C PRO A 57 8.69 17.15 3.36
N ARG A 58 10.01 17.23 3.33
CA ARG A 58 10.92 16.08 3.52
C ARG A 58 10.61 15.29 4.79
N ASP A 59 10.43 15.97 5.91
CA ASP A 59 10.22 15.30 7.20
C ASP A 59 8.85 14.60 7.23
N GLU A 60 7.81 15.24 6.69
CA GLU A 60 6.48 14.61 6.54
C GLU A 60 6.53 13.39 5.61
N ALA A 61 7.32 13.46 4.53
CA ALA A 61 7.51 12.35 3.61
C ALA A 61 8.21 11.16 4.28
N LEU A 62 9.24 11.41 5.10
CA LEU A 62 9.96 10.37 5.83
C LEU A 62 9.07 9.71 6.89
N ASP A 63 8.29 10.52 7.64
CA ASP A 63 7.34 10.00 8.62
C ASP A 63 6.27 9.13 7.97
N LEU A 64 5.71 9.59 6.84
CA LEU A 64 4.75 8.82 6.06
C LEU A 64 5.33 7.48 5.60
N LEU A 65 6.55 7.48 5.05
CA LEU A 65 7.22 6.25 4.61
C LEU A 65 7.47 5.30 5.78
N SER A 66 7.89 5.82 6.94
CA SER A 66 8.10 5.03 8.15
C SER A 66 6.82 4.32 8.60
N GLU A 67 5.69 5.03 8.60
CA GLU A 67 4.38 4.43 8.91
C GLU A 67 3.96 3.36 7.91
N ILE A 68 4.14 3.60 6.61
CA ILE A 68 3.82 2.63 5.56
C ILE A 68 4.66 1.36 5.73
N ILE A 69 5.97 1.52 5.99
CA ILE A 69 6.87 0.40 6.27
C ILE A 69 6.41 -0.35 7.53
N GLY A 70 6.00 0.37 8.57
CA GLY A 70 5.45 -0.21 9.80
C GLY A 70 4.20 -1.06 9.54
N ILE A 71 3.27 -0.58 8.71
CA ILE A 71 2.06 -1.33 8.32
C ILE A 71 2.43 -2.65 7.64
N TYR A 72 3.36 -2.64 6.68
CA TYR A 72 3.77 -3.85 5.99
C TYR A 72 4.55 -4.83 6.87
N LYS A 73 5.41 -4.33 7.77
CA LYS A 73 6.14 -5.16 8.74
C LYS A 73 5.26 -5.77 9.82
N SER A 74 4.11 -5.16 10.11
CA SER A 74 3.17 -5.68 11.12
C SER A 74 2.30 -6.82 10.59
N ALA A 75 2.41 -7.20 9.31
CA ALA A 75 1.77 -8.41 8.79
C ALA A 75 2.51 -9.62 9.36
N SER A 76 1.91 -10.26 10.36
CA SER A 76 2.35 -11.54 10.93
C SER A 76 1.55 -12.67 10.31
#